data_AF-A0A1Z1MBZ0-F1
#
_entry.id   AF-A0A1Z1MBZ0-F1
#
_cell.length_a   1.000
_cell.length_b   1.000
_cell.length_c   1.000
_cell.angle_alpha   90.00
_cell.angle_beta   90.00
_cell.angle_gamma   90.00
#
_symmetry.space_group_name_H-M   'P 1'
#
loop_
_entity.id
_entity.type
_entity.pdbx_description
1 polymer ?
#
loop_
_entity_poly.entity_id
_entity_poly.type
_entity_poly.pdbx_seq_one_letter_code
_entity_poly.pdbx_strand_id
1 'polypeptide(L)'
;MRLTQGTFSFLPDLTDEQINKQLTYAMEQGWAVNIEYTDDPHPRNSYWELWGLPLFDVKDIASIVYEITNCRSQHTNCYIKINAFDNTRGVESCVLSFIINRPSLEPGFELVRTEDIGRNQKYCFRSYATNKPEGSRY
;
A
#
# COMPACT_ATOMS: atom_id res chain seq x y z
N MET A 1 16.28 -3.03 2.08
CA MET A 1 15.51 -4.29 2.18
C MET A 1 14.19 -4.09 1.47
N ARG A 2 13.58 -5.09 0.82
CA ARG A 2 12.34 -4.89 0.06
C ARG A 2 11.12 -5.20 0.92
N LEU A 3 10.19 -4.27 1.05
CA LEU A 3 8.93 -4.44 1.77
C LEU A 3 8.05 -5.47 1.06
N THR A 4 7.59 -6.48 1.79
CA THR A 4 6.80 -7.59 1.23
C THR A 4 5.32 -7.54 1.59
N GLN A 5 4.81 -6.38 2.06
CA GLN A 5 3.36 -6.16 2.16
C GLN A 5 2.71 -6.13 0.78
N GLY A 6 1.48 -6.62 0.66
CA GLY A 6 0.74 -6.70 -0.60
C GLY A 6 0.89 -8.04 -1.31
N THR A 7 -0.18 -8.48 -1.97
CA THR A 7 -0.39 -9.84 -2.50
C THR A 7 0.74 -10.34 -3.40
N PHE A 8 1.37 -9.44 -4.17
CA PHE A 8 2.34 -9.80 -5.21
C PHE A 8 3.78 -9.35 -4.93
N SER A 9 4.09 -8.90 -3.71
CA SER A 9 5.37 -8.22 -3.43
C SER A 9 6.63 -9.12 -3.45
N PHE A 10 6.45 -10.44 -3.54
CA PHE A 10 7.54 -11.39 -3.81
C PHE A 10 7.86 -11.54 -5.31
N LEU A 11 6.96 -11.08 -6.19
CA LEU A 11 7.22 -10.96 -7.61
C LEU A 11 7.98 -9.65 -7.90
N PRO A 12 8.56 -9.51 -9.10
CA PRO A 12 8.99 -8.21 -9.61
C PRO A 12 7.85 -7.18 -9.53
N ASP A 13 8.20 -5.88 -9.46
CA ASP A 13 7.19 -4.82 -9.50
C ASP A 13 6.34 -4.94 -10.77
N LEU A 14 5.02 -4.84 -10.59
CA LEU A 14 4.09 -5.05 -11.68
C LEU A 14 4.24 -3.95 -12.74
N THR A 15 4.24 -4.35 -14.01
CA THR A 15 4.15 -3.40 -15.12
C THR A 15 2.74 -2.81 -15.20
N ASP A 16 2.58 -1.67 -15.87
CA ASP A 16 1.25 -1.06 -16.05
C ASP A 16 0.27 -2.01 -16.77
N GLU A 17 0.75 -2.84 -17.70
CA GLU A 17 -0.07 -3.86 -18.33
C GLU A 17 -0.56 -4.92 -17.32
N GLN A 18 0.30 -5.34 -16.39
CA GLN A 18 -0.06 -6.30 -15.35
C GLN A 18 -1.02 -5.68 -14.33
N ILE A 19 -0.80 -4.43 -13.95
CA ILE A 19 -1.70 -3.67 -13.08
C ILE A 19 -3.08 -3.55 -13.73
N ASN A 20 -3.14 -3.20 -15.02
CA ASN A 20 -4.39 -3.11 -15.76
C ASN A 20 -5.17 -4.42 -15.74
N LYS A 21 -4.50 -5.58 -15.89
CA LYS A 21 -5.15 -6.89 -15.77
C LYS A 21 -5.73 -7.14 -14.36
N GLN A 22 -5.04 -6.71 -13.30
CA GLN A 22 -5.57 -6.82 -11.93
C GLN A 22 -6.77 -5.88 -11.70
N LEU A 23 -6.75 -4.68 -12.29
CA LEU A 23 -7.88 -3.75 -12.24
C LEU A 23 -9.08 -4.28 -13.03
N THR A 24 -8.86 -4.86 -14.22
CA THR A 24 -9.91 -5.55 -14.98
C THR A 24 -10.55 -6.64 -14.14
N TYR A 25 -9.74 -7.47 -13.49
CA TYR A 25 -10.24 -8.52 -12.61
C TYR A 25 -11.10 -7.95 -11.47
N ALA A 26 -10.63 -6.92 -10.75
CA ALA A 26 -11.41 -6.29 -9.68
C ALA A 26 -12.74 -5.70 -10.19
N MET A 27 -12.72 -5.08 -11.37
CA MET A 27 -13.91 -4.52 -12.02
C MET A 27 -14.91 -5.62 -12.43
N GLU A 28 -14.44 -6.74 -12.99
CA GLU A 28 -15.28 -7.90 -13.34
C GLU A 28 -15.93 -8.54 -12.10
N GLN A 29 -15.28 -8.48 -10.94
CA GLN A 29 -15.85 -8.91 -9.67
C GLN A 29 -16.83 -7.89 -9.06
N GLY A 30 -16.94 -6.68 -9.62
CA GLY A 30 -17.77 -5.61 -9.09
C GLY A 30 -17.22 -4.99 -7.79
N TRP A 31 -15.91 -5.10 -7.55
CA TRP A 31 -15.28 -4.57 -6.34
C TRP A 31 -15.03 -3.07 -6.44
N ALA A 32 -15.17 -2.37 -5.32
CA ALA A 32 -14.79 -0.96 -5.23
C ALA A 32 -13.26 -0.84 -5.14
N VAL A 33 -12.67 0.06 -5.91
CA VAL A 33 -11.21 0.23 -5.98
C VAL A 33 -10.78 1.50 -5.26
N ASN A 34 -9.76 1.39 -4.42
CA ASN A 34 -9.17 2.50 -3.68
C ASN A 34 -7.67 2.58 -3.93
N ILE A 35 -7.14 3.80 -3.96
CA ILE A 35 -5.71 4.08 -4.08
C ILE A 35 -5.25 4.69 -2.76
N GLU A 36 -4.24 4.07 -2.14
CA GLU A 36 -3.69 4.48 -0.86
C GLU A 36 -2.18 4.66 -0.95
N TYR A 37 -1.63 5.65 -0.23
CA TYR A 37 -0.19 5.89 -0.20
C TYR A 37 0.34 6.17 1.21
N THR A 38 1.63 5.89 1.43
CA THR A 38 2.31 6.23 2.69
C THR A 38 3.82 6.31 2.52
N ASP A 39 4.46 7.09 3.37
CA ASP A 39 5.90 7.07 3.62
C ASP A 39 6.27 6.44 4.99
N ASP A 40 5.27 5.89 5.72
CA ASP A 40 5.46 5.04 6.89
C ASP A 40 4.91 3.63 6.64
N PRO A 41 5.71 2.72 6.06
CA PRO A 41 5.28 1.37 5.71
C PRO A 41 5.25 0.42 6.93
N HIS A 42 5.10 0.92 8.16
CA HIS A 42 5.01 0.06 9.34
C HIS A 42 3.86 -0.96 9.18
N PRO A 43 4.05 -2.25 9.49
CA PRO A 43 3.02 -3.28 9.27
C PRO A 43 1.76 -3.12 10.13
N ARG A 44 1.81 -2.24 11.12
CA ARG A 44 0.65 -1.83 11.95
C ARG A 44 0.11 -0.45 11.60
N ASN A 45 0.68 0.22 10.60
CA ASN A 45 0.06 1.39 10.00
C ASN A 45 -1.09 0.92 9.10
N SER A 46 -2.27 0.73 9.71
CA SER A 46 -3.45 0.18 9.06
C SER A 46 -4.18 1.19 8.18
N TYR A 47 -3.95 2.49 8.37
CA TYR A 47 -4.59 3.57 7.63
C TYR A 47 -3.53 4.34 6.87
N TRP A 48 -3.46 4.10 5.57
CA TRP A 48 -2.65 4.89 4.66
C TRP A 48 -3.46 6.09 4.19
N GLU A 49 -2.78 7.10 3.66
CA GLU A 49 -3.44 8.28 3.12
C GLU A 49 -4.27 7.90 1.89
N LEU A 50 -5.51 8.37 1.84
CA LEU A 50 -6.42 8.13 0.73
C LEU A 50 -6.08 9.07 -0.42
N TRP A 51 -5.88 8.50 -1.61
CA TRP A 51 -5.87 9.29 -2.84
C TRP A 51 -7.30 9.45 -3.35
N GLY A 52 -7.93 10.56 -2.96
CA GLY A 52 -9.32 10.85 -3.32
C GLY A 52 -10.32 9.94 -2.60
N LEU A 53 -11.43 9.63 -3.28
CA LEU A 53 -12.48 8.74 -2.78
C LEU A 53 -12.39 7.38 -3.50
N PRO A 54 -12.80 6.28 -2.84
CA PRO A 54 -12.91 4.99 -3.52
C PRO A 54 -13.82 5.09 -4.76
N LEU A 55 -13.39 4.43 -5.83
CA LEU A 55 -14.06 4.41 -7.12
C LEU A 55 -15.05 3.24 -7.15
N PHE A 56 -16.34 3.57 -7.14
CA PHE A 56 -17.45 2.62 -7.21
C PHE A 56 -18.02 2.55 -8.63
N ASP A 57 -18.61 1.40 -8.99
CA ASP A 57 -19.32 1.19 -10.26
C ASP A 57 -18.53 1.66 -11.50
N VAL A 58 -17.21 1.48 -11.48
CA VAL A 58 -16.33 1.94 -12.56
C VAL A 58 -16.61 1.12 -13.81
N LYS A 59 -17.01 1.81 -14.88
CA LYS A 59 -17.26 1.18 -16.20
C LYS A 59 -16.06 1.21 -17.12
N ASP A 60 -15.09 2.07 -16.83
CA ASP A 60 -13.89 2.26 -17.63
C ASP A 60 -12.64 2.29 -16.74
N ILE A 61 -11.75 1.32 -16.98
CA ILE A 61 -10.48 1.16 -16.26
C ILE A 61 -9.58 2.38 -16.50
N ALA A 62 -9.72 3.08 -17.62
CA ALA A 62 -8.89 4.25 -17.94
C ALA A 62 -9.01 5.34 -16.87
N SER A 63 -10.17 5.50 -16.23
CA SER A 63 -10.33 6.44 -15.11
C SER A 63 -9.48 6.06 -13.89
N ILE A 64 -9.38 4.77 -13.56
CA ILE A 64 -8.53 4.30 -12.45
C ILE A 64 -7.05 4.49 -12.79
N VAL A 65 -6.66 4.16 -14.03
CA VAL A 65 -5.28 4.32 -14.51
C VAL A 65 -4.86 5.79 -14.51
N TYR A 66 -5.77 6.70 -14.85
CA TYR A 66 -5.55 8.13 -14.77
C TYR A 66 -5.22 8.57 -13.33
N GLU A 67 -6.02 8.14 -12.35
CA GLU A 67 -5.77 8.44 -10.94
C GLU A 67 -4.46 7.83 -10.43
N ILE A 68 -4.14 6.59 -10.82
CA ILE A 68 -2.85 5.95 -10.50
C ILE A 68 -1.68 6.78 -11.01
N THR A 69 -1.78 7.26 -12.26
CA THR A 69 -0.74 8.07 -12.90
C THR A 69 -0.54 9.39 -12.14
N ASN A 70 -1.64 10.07 -11.78
CA ASN A 70 -1.59 11.30 -10.99
C ASN A 70 -1.01 11.06 -9.60
N CYS A 71 -1.45 10.02 -8.89
CA CYS A 71 -0.95 9.67 -7.56
C CYS A 71 0.56 9.38 -7.59
N ARG A 72 1.04 8.58 -8.55
CA ARG A 72 2.47 8.31 -8.75
C ARG A 72 3.27 9.58 -9.04
N SER A 73 2.71 10.52 -9.82
CA SER A 73 3.39 11.77 -10.16
C SER A 73 3.55 12.71 -8.97
N GLN A 74 2.61 12.72 -8.02
CA GLN A 74 2.64 13.57 -6.84
C GLN A 74 3.37 12.91 -5.66
N HIS A 75 3.39 11.57 -5.61
CA HIS A 75 3.94 10.78 -4.51
C HIS A 75 5.00 9.78 -4.98
N THR A 76 5.95 10.25 -5.81
CA THR A 76 7.00 9.42 -6.43
C THR A 76 7.83 8.62 -5.42
N ASN A 77 8.12 9.22 -4.26
CA ASN A 77 8.92 8.62 -3.19
C ASN A 77 8.08 7.93 -2.10
N CYS A 78 6.79 7.66 -2.33
CA CYS A 78 5.94 6.97 -1.37
C CYS A 78 5.65 5.53 -1.82
N TYR A 79 5.26 4.67 -0.88
CA TYR A 79 4.56 3.44 -1.23
C TYR A 79 3.17 3.82 -1.70
N ILE A 80 2.72 3.22 -2.81
CA ILE A 80 1.35 3.34 -3.29
C ILE A 80 0.81 1.93 -3.48
N LYS A 81 -0.38 1.66 -2.97
CA LYS A 81 -1.09 0.38 -3.15
C LYS A 81 -2.49 0.61 -3.69
N ILE A 82 -2.96 -0.42 -4.40
CA ILE A 82 -4.36 -0.57 -4.77
C ILE A 82 -5.01 -1.52 -3.78
N ASN A 83 -6.17 -1.13 -3.27
CA ASN A 83 -7.05 -1.97 -2.48
C ASN A 83 -8.37 -2.17 -3.24
N ALA A 84 -8.88 -3.39 -3.26
CA ALA A 84 -10.21 -3.71 -3.78
C ALA A 84 -11.10 -4.27 -2.67
N PHE A 85 -12.33 -3.77 -2.59
CA PHE A 85 -13.29 -4.08 -1.54
C PHE A 85 -14.53 -4.77 -2.10
N ASP A 86 -14.91 -5.87 -1.47
CA ASP A 86 -16.11 -6.62 -1.78
C ASP A 86 -17.21 -6.29 -0.78
N ASN A 87 -18.36 -5.84 -1.27
CA ASN A 87 -19.53 -5.48 -0.46
C ASN A 87 -20.52 -6.65 -0.31
N THR A 88 -20.20 -7.84 -0.81
CA THR A 88 -21.00 -9.04 -0.64
C THR A 88 -21.13 -9.35 0.85
N ARG A 89 -22.37 -9.58 1.30
CA ARG A 89 -22.68 -9.92 2.70
C ARG A 89 -21.84 -11.11 3.16
N GLY A 90 -21.14 -10.96 4.28
CA GLY A 90 -20.24 -11.96 4.83
C GLY A 90 -18.78 -11.82 4.38
N VAL A 91 -18.49 -10.96 3.38
CA VAL A 91 -17.14 -10.53 3.03
C VAL A 91 -16.88 -9.13 3.61
N GLU A 92 -17.59 -8.11 3.11
CA GLU A 92 -17.61 -6.73 3.64
C GLU A 92 -16.20 -6.18 4.00
N SER A 93 -15.20 -6.48 3.16
CA SER A 93 -13.78 -6.29 3.49
C SER A 93 -12.91 -6.13 2.24
N CYS A 94 -11.64 -5.77 2.47
CA CYS A 94 -10.61 -5.78 1.44
C CYS A 94 -10.27 -7.22 1.05
N VAL A 95 -10.40 -7.52 -0.24
CA VAL A 95 -10.16 -8.86 -0.81
C VAL A 95 -8.90 -8.93 -1.66
N LEU A 96 -8.37 -7.78 -2.09
CA LEU A 96 -7.14 -7.68 -2.85
C LEU A 96 -6.39 -6.40 -2.47
N SER A 97 -5.10 -6.51 -2.14
CA SER A 97 -4.26 -5.36 -1.80
C SER A 97 -2.86 -5.57 -2.37
N PHE A 98 -2.39 -4.71 -3.28
CA PHE A 98 -1.07 -4.87 -3.90
C PHE A 98 -0.37 -3.53 -4.16
N ILE A 99 0.97 -3.55 -4.04
CA ILE A 99 1.82 -2.37 -4.21
C ILE A 99 2.04 -2.09 -5.70
N ILE A 100 1.92 -0.83 -6.08
CA ILE A 100 2.13 -0.32 -7.45
C ILE A 100 3.23 0.75 -7.53
N ASN A 101 3.70 1.29 -6.41
CA ASN A 101 4.84 2.20 -6.36
C ASN A 101 5.64 1.99 -5.08
N ARG A 102 6.95 2.22 -5.16
CA ARG A 102 7.89 2.11 -4.04
C ARG A 102 8.88 3.28 -4.07
N PRO A 103 9.38 3.72 -2.91
CA PRO A 103 10.55 4.60 -2.88
C PRO A 103 11.77 3.91 -3.51
N SER A 104 12.70 4.72 -4.03
CA SER A 104 13.92 4.24 -4.70
C SER A 104 14.88 3.45 -3.78
N LEU A 105 14.89 3.79 -2.49
CA LEU A 105 15.71 3.12 -1.48
C LEU A 105 14.87 2.83 -0.23
N GLU A 106 14.87 1.57 0.17
CA GLU A 106 14.13 1.09 1.33
C GLU A 106 15.11 0.73 2.48
N PRO A 107 15.32 1.63 3.48
CA PRO A 107 16.31 1.43 4.54
C PRO A 107 15.90 0.33 5.53
N GLY A 108 14.62 -0.04 5.59
CA GLY A 108 14.10 -1.08 6.47
C GLY A 108 13.66 -0.55 7.84
N PHE A 109 13.77 -1.41 8.85
CA PHE A 109 13.20 -1.17 10.18
C PHE A 109 14.25 -1.32 11.29
N GLU A 110 14.16 -0.46 12.28
CA GLU A 110 14.80 -0.62 13.58
C GLU A 110 13.97 -1.58 14.45
N LEU A 111 14.64 -2.52 15.11
CA LEU A 111 14.06 -3.37 16.15
C LEU A 111 14.56 -2.94 17.53
N VAL A 112 13.71 -2.22 18.25
CA VAL A 112 13.98 -1.77 19.62
C VAL A 112 13.63 -2.89 20.59
N ARG A 113 14.55 -3.18 21.51
CA ARG A 113 14.38 -4.18 22.57
C ARG A 113 14.50 -3.49 23.92
N THR A 114 13.39 -3.32 24.62
CA THR A 114 13.36 -2.75 25.97
C THR A 114 13.31 -3.88 26.99
N GLU A 115 14.21 -3.86 27.96
CA GLU A 115 14.21 -4.84 29.06
C GLU A 115 12.94 -4.71 29.91
N ASP A 116 12.41 -5.84 30.34
CA ASP A 116 11.25 -5.93 31.21
C ASP A 116 11.54 -6.89 32.37
N ILE A 117 10.55 -7.21 33.20
CA ILE A 117 10.73 -8.08 34.38
C ILE A 117 11.43 -9.39 34.00
N GLY A 118 12.58 -9.66 34.63
CA GLY A 118 13.37 -10.87 34.44
C GLY A 118 14.12 -10.89 33.10
N ARG A 119 13.76 -11.81 32.21
CA ARG A 119 14.36 -11.97 30.87
C ARG A 119 13.41 -11.58 29.74
N ASN A 120 12.28 -10.97 30.09
CA ASN A 120 11.28 -10.51 29.12
C ASN A 120 11.80 -9.28 28.37
N GLN A 121 11.34 -9.11 27.13
CA GLN A 121 11.60 -7.93 26.31
C GLN A 121 10.31 -7.39 25.72
N LYS A 122 10.16 -6.08 25.72
CA LYS A 122 9.12 -5.36 24.99
C LYS A 122 9.71 -4.87 23.68
N TYR A 123 9.08 -5.23 22.57
CA TYR A 123 9.56 -4.92 21.23
C TYR A 123 8.81 -3.74 20.63
N CYS A 124 9.54 -2.91 19.90
CA CYS A 124 8.98 -1.87 19.03
C CYS A 124 9.69 -1.94 17.68
N PHE A 125 8.91 -1.85 16.60
CA PHE A 125 9.40 -1.73 15.23
C PHE A 125 9.22 -0.28 14.79
N ARG A 126 10.22 0.29 14.13
CA ARG A 126 10.13 1.64 13.55
C ARG A 126 10.78 1.67 12.18
N SER A 127 10.15 2.33 11.21
CA SER A 127 10.77 2.55 9.90
C SER A 127 11.94 3.53 10.05
N TYR A 128 13.11 3.24 9.50
CA TYR A 128 14.22 4.20 9.51
C TYR A 128 13.86 5.51 8.80
N ALA A 129 12.92 5.48 7.85
CA ALA A 129 12.42 6.68 7.18
C ALA A 129 11.69 7.63 8.14
N THR A 130 10.98 7.09 9.13
CA THR A 130 10.19 7.88 10.10
C THR A 130 11.03 8.60 11.16
N ASN A 131 12.35 8.41 11.16
CA ASN A 131 13.26 9.26 11.96
C ASN A 131 13.34 10.70 11.40
N LYS A 132 12.86 10.90 10.16
CA LYS A 132 12.71 12.22 9.55
C LYS A 132 11.23 12.64 9.54
N PRO A 133 10.94 13.95 9.58
CA PRO A 133 9.58 14.44 9.37
C PRO A 133 9.07 14.05 7.99
N GLU A 134 7.75 13.98 7.85
CA GLU A 134 7.05 13.80 6.57
C GLU A 134 7.52 14.86 5.55
N GLY A 135 7.57 14.48 4.27
CA GLY A 135 8.11 15.32 3.19
C GLY A 135 9.64 15.34 3.10
N SER A 136 10.34 14.81 4.10
CA SER A 136 11.81 14.57 4.07
C SER A 136 12.18 13.08 4.12
N ARG A 137 11.19 12.19 4.04
CA ARG A 137 11.36 10.74 4.00
C ARG A 137 11.64 10.29 2.57
N TYR A 138 12.47 9.26 2.44
CA TYR A 138 12.96 8.65 1.18
C TYR A 138 13.72 9.59 0.25
#